data_AF-A0A953M537-F1
#
_entry.id   AF-A0A953M537-F1
#
_cell.length_a   1.000
_cell.length_b   1.000
_cell.length_c   1.000
_cell.angle_alpha   90.00
_cell.angle_beta   90.00
_cell.angle_gamma   90.00
#
_symmetry.space_group_name_H-M   'P 1'
#
loop_
_entity.id
_entity.type
_entity.pdbx_description
1 polymer ?
#
loop_
_entity_poly.entity_id
_entity_poly.type
_entity_poly.pdbx_seq_one_letter_code
_entity_poly.pdbx_strand_id
1 'polypeptide(L)'
;MLGFFFVLPGVVSLVVDPAKRAEGAFRAVGLGFLFDLPFPAQRLLMPLLLLFTVCVVVWLLLDKSFDRRQLWDAAGLRRELRRITVLFIPGALLVLALAWGLDRFGDMPDGFQFLGLLRRAPIILLIIAFFYPWLSAYPQEISHRAFFFHRYAPILRSTPTMIAVNALAFMWLHAPFWSLEALLLTL
;
A
#
# COMPACT_ATOMS: atom_id res chain seq x y z
N MET A 1 -3.26 20.86 -24.11
CA MET A 1 -4.27 21.78 -23.53
C MET A 1 -5.36 21.06 -22.75
N LEU A 2 -5.80 19.85 -23.11
CA LEU A 2 -6.79 19.07 -22.32
C LEU A 2 -6.33 18.72 -20.89
N GLY A 3 -5.06 18.35 -20.68
CA GLY A 3 -4.57 17.99 -19.34
C GLY A 3 -4.64 19.11 -18.29
N PHE A 4 -4.56 20.38 -18.72
CA PHE A 4 -4.65 21.52 -17.82
C PHE A 4 -6.08 21.70 -17.27
N PHE A 5 -7.10 21.36 -18.05
CA PHE A 5 -8.51 21.54 -17.67
C PHE A 5 -8.97 20.50 -16.65
N PHE A 6 -8.39 19.30 -16.67
CA PHE A 6 -8.68 18.25 -15.70
C PHE A 6 -7.91 18.43 -14.39
N VAL A 7 -6.65 18.88 -14.46
CA VAL A 7 -5.78 19.01 -13.28
C VAL A 7 -6.07 20.28 -12.48
N LEU A 8 -6.42 21.40 -13.13
CA LEU A 8 -6.57 22.70 -12.49
C LEU A 8 -7.68 22.74 -11.41
N PRO A 9 -8.89 22.16 -11.60
CA PRO A 9 -9.90 22.11 -10.54
C PRO A 9 -9.44 21.32 -9.32
N GLY A 10 -8.68 20.23 -9.53
CA GLY A 10 -8.09 19.43 -8.46
C GLY A 10 -7.05 20.21 -7.68
N VAL A 11 -6.13 20.89 -8.38
CA VAL A 11 -5.09 21.72 -7.76
C VAL A 11 -5.68 22.92 -7.02
N VAL A 12 -6.73 23.55 -7.56
CA VAL A 12 -7.43 24.65 -6.89
C VAL A 12 -8.19 24.15 -5.65
N SER A 13 -8.82 22.96 -5.72
CA SER A 13 -9.46 22.36 -4.55
C SER A 13 -8.49 22.00 -3.42
N LEU A 14 -7.22 21.65 -3.76
CA LEU A 14 -6.16 21.41 -2.78
C LEU A 14 -5.86 22.67 -1.94
N VAL A 15 -6.06 23.86 -2.51
CA VAL A 15 -5.73 25.14 -1.87
C VAL A 15 -6.94 25.73 -1.13
N VAL A 16 -8.16 25.53 -1.64
CA VAL A 16 -9.36 26.25 -1.20
C VAL A 16 -10.10 25.56 -0.03
N ASP A 17 -10.07 24.23 0.06
CA ASP A 17 -10.75 23.51 1.15
C ASP A 17 -9.84 22.40 1.73
N PRO A 18 -9.15 22.68 2.87
CA PRO A 18 -8.23 21.73 3.50
C PRO A 18 -8.86 20.38 3.84
N ALA A 19 -10.17 20.35 4.10
CA ALA A 19 -10.89 19.13 4.47
C ALA A 19 -11.27 18.26 3.26
N LYS A 20 -11.30 18.83 2.04
CA LYS A 20 -11.74 18.13 0.81
C LYS A 20 -10.66 18.03 -0.27
N ARG A 21 -9.39 18.27 0.10
CA ARG A 21 -8.21 18.19 -0.76
C ARG A 21 -8.15 16.92 -1.61
N ALA A 22 -8.44 15.77 -0.99
CA ALA A 22 -8.46 14.49 -1.68
C ALA A 22 -9.66 14.37 -2.65
N GLU A 23 -10.81 14.95 -2.34
CA GLU A 23 -12.00 14.82 -3.19
C GLU A 23 -11.82 15.50 -4.55
N GLY A 24 -11.41 16.76 -4.56
CA GLY A 24 -11.25 17.49 -5.82
C GLY A 24 -10.08 16.97 -6.66
N ALA A 25 -8.99 16.53 -6.03
CA ALA A 25 -7.86 15.92 -6.75
C ALA A 25 -8.25 14.61 -7.46
N PHE A 26 -9.11 13.79 -6.85
CA PHE A 26 -9.53 12.52 -7.45
C PHE A 26 -10.63 12.70 -8.50
N ARG A 27 -11.55 13.65 -8.29
CA ARG A 27 -12.52 14.06 -9.32
C ARG A 27 -11.80 14.57 -10.58
N ALA A 28 -10.72 15.34 -10.42
CA ALA A 28 -9.88 15.84 -11.50
C ALA A 28 -9.26 14.73 -12.38
N VAL A 29 -8.91 13.58 -11.80
CA VAL A 29 -8.32 12.45 -12.54
C VAL A 29 -9.33 11.36 -12.93
N GLY A 30 -10.64 11.66 -12.86
CA GLY A 30 -11.70 10.74 -13.28
C GLY A 30 -12.06 9.66 -12.25
N LEU A 31 -11.54 9.76 -11.02
CA LEU A 31 -11.86 8.85 -9.91
C LEU A 31 -12.96 9.40 -8.98
N GLY A 32 -13.67 10.45 -9.42
CA GLY A 32 -14.78 11.05 -8.67
C GLY A 32 -15.86 10.06 -8.26
N PHE A 33 -16.11 9.05 -9.10
CA PHE A 33 -17.12 8.02 -8.86
C PHE A 33 -16.88 7.21 -7.57
N LEU A 34 -15.62 7.14 -7.07
CA LEU A 34 -15.31 6.46 -5.81
C LEU A 34 -15.96 7.13 -4.60
N PHE A 35 -16.29 8.43 -4.70
CA PHE A 35 -17.05 9.16 -3.68
C PHE A 35 -18.56 8.96 -3.80
N ASP A 36 -19.04 8.59 -4.99
CA ASP A 36 -20.46 8.45 -5.27
C ASP A 36 -20.94 7.00 -5.03
N LEU A 37 -20.05 6.11 -4.56
CA LEU A 37 -20.40 4.75 -4.19
C LEU A 37 -21.36 4.75 -2.97
N PRO A 38 -22.35 3.85 -2.93
CA PRO A 38 -23.27 3.75 -1.80
C PRO A 38 -22.62 3.18 -0.53
N PHE A 39 -21.32 2.88 -0.57
CA PHE A 39 -20.52 2.36 0.54
C PHE A 39 -19.07 2.90 0.46
N PRO A 40 -18.31 2.84 1.57
CA PRO A 40 -16.92 3.31 1.58
C PRO A 40 -16.03 2.55 0.59
N ALA A 41 -15.31 3.27 -0.27
CA ALA A 41 -14.45 2.70 -1.32
C ALA A 41 -13.39 1.72 -0.79
N GLN A 42 -12.95 1.88 0.47
CA GLN A 42 -11.98 1.00 1.12
C GLN A 42 -12.47 -0.45 1.21
N ARG A 43 -13.80 -0.68 1.23
CA ARG A 43 -14.37 -2.02 1.22
C ARG A 43 -14.05 -2.81 -0.06
N LEU A 44 -13.74 -2.11 -1.15
CA LEU A 44 -13.36 -2.74 -2.42
C LEU A 44 -11.87 -3.09 -2.49
N LEU A 45 -11.02 -2.52 -1.64
CA LEU A 45 -9.56 -2.70 -1.74
C LEU A 45 -9.15 -4.18 -1.65
N MET A 46 -9.63 -4.91 -0.63
CA MET A 46 -9.26 -6.32 -0.47
C MET A 46 -9.86 -7.21 -1.57
N PRO A 47 -11.16 -7.15 -1.91
CA PRO A 47 -11.71 -7.92 -3.02
C PRO A 47 -11.02 -7.65 -4.36
N LEU A 48 -10.74 -6.38 -4.67
CA LEU A 48 -10.06 -6.00 -5.92
C LEU A 48 -8.61 -6.45 -5.92
N LEU A 49 -7.89 -6.32 -4.81
CA LEU A 49 -6.52 -6.83 -4.67
C LEU A 49 -6.48 -8.33 -4.92
N LEU A 50 -7.32 -9.10 -4.23
CA LEU A 50 -7.35 -10.56 -4.38
C LEU A 50 -7.74 -10.99 -5.80
N LEU A 51 -8.78 -10.36 -6.38
CA LEU A 51 -9.18 -10.62 -7.76
C LEU A 51 -8.05 -10.31 -8.74
N PHE A 52 -7.42 -9.14 -8.59
CA PHE A 52 -6.30 -8.72 -9.42
C PHE A 52 -5.11 -9.68 -9.29
N THR A 53 -4.76 -10.08 -8.06
CA THR A 53 -3.72 -11.07 -7.81
C THR A 53 -4.02 -12.40 -8.46
N VAL A 54 -5.26 -12.91 -8.39
CA VAL A 54 -5.64 -14.15 -9.09
C VAL A 54 -5.44 -14.01 -10.60
N CYS A 55 -5.92 -12.92 -11.20
CA CYS A 55 -5.73 -12.64 -12.63
C CYS A 55 -4.24 -12.60 -13.01
N VAL A 56 -3.43 -11.91 -12.20
CA VAL A 56 -1.99 -11.77 -12.40
C VAL A 56 -1.27 -13.10 -12.25
N VAL A 57 -1.59 -13.90 -11.23
CA VAL A 57 -0.99 -15.22 -11.02
C VAL A 57 -1.32 -16.14 -12.20
N VAL A 58 -2.57 -16.16 -12.65
CA VAL A 58 -2.97 -16.94 -13.83
C VAL A 58 -2.15 -16.49 -15.05
N TRP A 59 -2.04 -15.18 -15.27
CA TRP A 59 -1.26 -14.64 -16.38
C TRP A 59 0.23 -15.03 -16.30
N LEU A 60 0.85 -14.92 -15.13
CA LEU A 60 2.25 -15.30 -14.90
C LEU A 60 2.50 -16.80 -15.07
N LEU A 61 1.56 -17.65 -14.65
CA LEU A 61 1.69 -19.09 -14.80
C LEU A 61 1.53 -19.57 -16.25
N LEU A 62 0.77 -18.82 -17.06
CA LEU A 62 0.60 -19.05 -18.49
C LEU A 62 1.80 -18.54 -19.32
N ASP A 63 2.52 -17.53 -18.84
CA ASP A 63 3.74 -17.04 -19.50
C ASP A 63 4.91 -18.02 -19.29
N LYS A 64 5.38 -18.63 -20.40
CA LYS A 64 6.49 -19.60 -20.37
C LYS A 64 7.85 -18.96 -20.06
N SER A 65 7.99 -17.65 -20.26
CA SER A 65 9.23 -16.93 -20.00
C SER A 65 9.40 -16.55 -18.52
N PHE A 66 8.33 -16.65 -17.74
CA PHE A 66 8.33 -16.26 -16.33
C PHE A 66 8.95 -17.33 -15.43
N ASP A 67 9.89 -16.92 -14.57
CA ASP A 67 10.45 -17.80 -13.54
C ASP A 67 9.51 -17.92 -12.34
N ARG A 68 8.84 -19.07 -12.24
CA ARG A 68 7.89 -19.39 -11.17
C ARG A 68 8.50 -19.37 -9.77
N ARG A 69 9.82 -19.50 -9.63
CA ARG A 69 10.51 -19.38 -8.33
C ARG A 69 10.37 -17.98 -7.74
N GLN A 70 10.14 -16.96 -8.57
CA GLN A 70 9.88 -15.60 -8.10
C GLN A 70 8.57 -15.47 -7.30
N LEU A 71 7.63 -16.42 -7.44
CA LEU A 71 6.43 -16.45 -6.61
C LEU A 71 6.71 -17.00 -5.21
N TRP A 72 7.76 -17.80 -5.03
CA TRP A 72 8.12 -18.37 -3.73
C TRP A 72 9.60 -18.77 -3.67
N ASP A 73 10.41 -18.00 -2.93
CA ASP A 73 11.85 -18.26 -2.75
C ASP A 73 12.23 -18.45 -1.27
N ALA A 74 11.98 -19.67 -0.75
CA ALA A 74 12.36 -20.03 0.61
C ALA A 74 13.88 -20.01 0.85
N ALA A 75 14.69 -20.28 -0.19
CA ALA A 75 16.15 -20.27 -0.08
C ALA A 75 16.67 -18.83 0.02
N GLY A 76 16.11 -17.92 -0.78
CA GLY A 76 16.36 -16.48 -0.68
C GLY A 76 15.97 -15.91 0.67
N LEU A 77 14.82 -16.29 1.21
CA LEU A 77 14.41 -15.88 2.57
C LEU A 77 15.46 -16.26 3.62
N ARG A 78 15.95 -17.51 3.59
CA ARG A 78 16.97 -17.96 4.55
C ARG A 78 18.27 -17.16 4.42
N ARG A 79 18.66 -16.82 3.19
CA ARG A 79 19.87 -16.01 2.92
C ARG A 79 19.73 -14.57 3.41
N GLU A 80 18.55 -13.97 3.22
CA GLU A 80 18.29 -12.58 3.61
C GLU A 80 17.79 -12.42 5.05
N LEU A 81 17.52 -13.52 5.77
CA LEU A 81 16.92 -13.49 7.11
C LEU A 81 17.70 -12.59 8.07
N ARG A 82 19.04 -12.69 8.08
CA ARG A 82 19.89 -11.82 8.91
C ARG A 82 19.67 -10.35 8.59
N ARG A 83 19.62 -9.98 7.30
CA ARG A 83 19.41 -8.59 6.87
C ARG A 83 18.02 -8.11 7.26
N ILE A 84 17.00 -8.93 7.03
CA ILE A 84 15.61 -8.64 7.43
C ILE A 84 15.57 -8.39 8.94
N THR A 85 16.13 -9.28 9.76
CA THR A 85 16.13 -9.13 11.22
C THR A 85 16.89 -7.89 11.70
N VAL A 86 18.04 -7.59 11.10
CA VAL A 86 18.87 -6.41 11.46
C VAL A 86 18.16 -5.09 11.11
N LEU A 87 17.32 -5.06 10.06
CA LEU A 87 16.52 -3.88 9.73
C LEU A 87 15.22 -3.83 10.54
N PHE A 88 14.55 -4.96 10.68
CA PHE A 88 13.25 -5.06 11.31
C PHE A 88 13.31 -4.80 12.82
N ILE A 89 14.25 -5.41 13.56
CA ILE A 89 14.28 -5.28 15.02
C ILE A 89 14.48 -3.82 15.45
N PRO A 90 15.51 -3.08 14.98
CA PRO A 90 15.68 -1.69 15.37
C PRO A 90 14.51 -0.80 14.92
N GLY A 91 13.98 -1.03 13.71
CA GLY A 91 12.82 -0.29 13.21
C GLY A 91 11.56 -0.52 14.04
N ALA A 92 11.27 -1.77 14.38
CA ALA A 92 10.14 -2.13 15.23
C ALA A 92 10.30 -1.55 16.66
N LEU A 93 11.50 -1.62 17.24
CA LEU A 93 11.79 -1.01 18.54
C LEU A 93 11.64 0.52 18.49
N LEU A 94 12.09 1.17 17.43
CA LEU A 94 11.92 2.61 17.23
C LEU A 94 10.43 2.98 17.15
N VAL A 95 9.64 2.27 16.34
CA VAL A 95 8.19 2.51 16.22
C VAL A 95 7.48 2.29 17.56
N LEU A 96 7.85 1.25 18.32
CA LEU A 96 7.31 1.00 19.65
C LEU A 96 7.69 2.10 20.65
N ALA A 97 8.95 2.56 20.62
CA ALA A 97 9.42 3.64 21.48
C ALA A 97 8.71 4.96 21.15
N LEU A 98 8.50 5.27 19.87
CA LEU A 98 7.74 6.44 19.42
C LEU A 98 6.28 6.34 19.86
N ALA A 99 5.62 5.19 19.63
CA ALA A 99 4.24 4.99 20.05
C ALA A 99 4.06 5.12 21.57
N TRP A 100 5.00 4.58 22.35
CA TRP A 100 5.04 4.74 23.80
C TRP A 100 5.27 6.19 24.23
N GLY A 101 6.21 6.90 23.59
CA GLY A 101 6.49 8.31 23.88
C GLY A 101 5.29 9.21 23.57
N LEU A 102 4.63 8.98 22.44
CA LEU A 102 3.40 9.69 22.05
C LEU A 102 2.25 9.44 23.03
N ASP A 103 2.09 8.21 23.52
CA ASP A 103 1.09 7.88 24.55
C ASP A 103 1.39 8.56 25.89
N ARG A 104 2.67 8.61 26.29
CA ARG A 104 3.07 9.07 27.63
C ARG A 104 3.19 10.59 27.76
N PHE A 105 3.62 11.25 26.69
CA PHE A 105 3.98 12.67 26.69
C PHE A 105 3.21 13.49 25.66
N GLY A 106 2.49 12.86 24.73
CA GLY A 106 1.69 13.55 23.73
C GLY A 106 0.26 13.82 24.21
N ASP A 107 -0.39 14.80 23.58
CA ASP A 107 -1.81 15.06 23.75
C ASP A 107 -2.59 14.20 22.73
N MET A 108 -2.78 12.93 23.06
CA MET A 108 -3.43 11.96 22.19
C MET A 108 -4.94 11.95 22.41
N PRO A 109 -5.76 11.74 21.35
CA PRO A 109 -7.20 11.64 21.48
C PRO A 109 -7.63 10.55 22.46
N ASP A 110 -8.75 10.79 23.15
CA ASP A 110 -9.36 9.85 24.08
C ASP A 110 -9.51 8.46 23.44
N GLY A 111 -8.81 7.47 23.99
CA GLY A 111 -8.84 6.08 23.53
C GLY A 111 -7.57 5.59 22.83
N PHE A 112 -6.63 6.48 22.46
CA PHE A 112 -5.27 6.05 22.13
C PHE A 112 -4.61 5.50 23.40
N GLN A 113 -4.09 4.28 23.30
CA GLN A 113 -3.38 3.62 24.39
C GLN A 113 -2.25 2.83 23.80
N PHE A 114 -1.06 2.96 24.36
CA PHE A 114 0.06 2.12 23.98
C PHE A 114 -0.33 0.63 24.13
N LEU A 115 -0.17 -0.12 23.04
CA LEU A 115 -0.59 -1.52 22.91
C LEU A 115 -2.10 -1.75 23.13
N GLY A 116 -2.95 -0.76 22.83
CA GLY A 116 -4.40 -0.85 23.00
C GLY A 116 -5.03 -2.05 22.29
N LEU A 117 -4.61 -2.37 21.06
CA LEU A 117 -5.11 -3.53 20.31
C LEU A 117 -4.76 -4.86 21.01
N LEU A 118 -3.53 -4.99 21.52
CA LEU A 118 -3.09 -6.17 22.26
C LEU A 118 -3.90 -6.36 23.55
N ARG A 119 -4.20 -5.26 24.25
CA ARG A 119 -4.93 -5.29 25.53
C ARG A 119 -6.43 -5.54 25.37
N ARG A 120 -7.05 -4.96 24.34
CA ARG A 120 -8.52 -4.96 24.16
C ARG A 120 -9.01 -6.07 23.23
N ALA A 121 -8.20 -6.45 22.24
CA ALA A 121 -8.58 -7.45 21.24
C ALA A 121 -7.39 -8.32 20.82
N PRO A 122 -6.78 -9.09 21.76
CA PRO A 122 -5.62 -9.93 21.45
C PRO A 122 -5.93 -10.99 20.38
N ILE A 123 -7.15 -11.51 20.33
CA ILE A 123 -7.57 -12.48 19.31
C ILE A 123 -7.57 -11.82 17.92
N ILE A 124 -8.06 -10.58 17.80
CA ILE A 124 -8.04 -9.83 16.54
C ILE A 124 -6.60 -9.57 16.11
N LEU A 125 -5.71 -9.24 17.04
CA LEU A 125 -4.29 -9.09 16.74
C LEU A 125 -3.68 -10.36 16.15
N LEU A 126 -3.99 -11.54 16.71
CA LEU A 126 -3.50 -12.82 16.19
C LEU A 126 -4.08 -13.11 14.80
N ILE A 127 -5.35 -12.82 14.57
CA ILE A 127 -5.99 -12.93 13.25
C ILE A 127 -5.27 -12.03 12.25
N ILE A 128 -5.02 -10.77 12.59
CA ILE A 128 -4.28 -9.84 11.72
C ILE A 128 -2.87 -10.38 11.47
N ALA A 129 -2.12 -10.73 12.51
CA ALA A 129 -0.76 -11.21 12.39
C ALA A 129 -0.64 -12.46 11.50
N PHE A 130 -1.64 -13.34 11.55
CA PHE A 130 -1.66 -14.54 10.73
C PHE A 130 -2.16 -14.27 9.31
N PHE A 131 -3.32 -13.65 9.13
CA PHE A 131 -3.97 -13.52 7.81
C PHE A 131 -3.47 -12.36 6.97
N TYR A 132 -3.02 -11.25 7.58
CA TYR A 132 -2.57 -10.08 6.85
C TYR A 132 -1.40 -10.37 5.88
N PRO A 133 -0.37 -11.15 6.26
CA PRO A 133 0.69 -11.55 5.33
C PRO A 133 0.16 -12.25 4.07
N TRP A 134 -0.82 -13.14 4.21
CA TRP A 134 -1.31 -13.98 3.10
C TRP A 134 -2.35 -13.28 2.23
N LEU A 135 -3.21 -12.47 2.83
CA LEU A 135 -4.34 -11.86 2.13
C LEU A 135 -4.06 -10.45 1.62
N SER A 136 -2.99 -9.81 2.11
CA SER A 136 -2.63 -8.44 1.74
C SER A 136 -1.20 -8.35 1.26
N ALA A 137 -0.21 -8.63 2.14
CA ALA A 137 1.20 -8.37 1.81
C ALA A 137 1.70 -9.21 0.63
N TYR A 138 1.47 -10.53 0.66
CA TYR A 138 1.92 -11.43 -0.40
C TYR A 138 1.23 -11.17 -1.76
N PRO A 139 -0.11 -10.96 -1.83
CA PRO A 139 -0.78 -10.46 -3.03
C PRO A 139 -0.17 -9.18 -3.61
N GLN A 140 0.15 -8.21 -2.76
CA GLN A 140 0.82 -6.97 -3.16
C GLN A 140 2.23 -7.23 -3.72
N GLU A 141 3.00 -8.15 -3.12
CA GLU A 141 4.32 -8.53 -3.63
C GLU A 141 4.25 -9.20 -5.01
N ILE A 142 3.26 -10.07 -5.25
CA ILE A 142 3.04 -10.68 -6.57
C ILE A 142 2.80 -9.59 -7.62
N SER A 143 1.91 -8.63 -7.33
CA SER A 143 1.55 -7.57 -8.24
C SER A 143 2.70 -6.59 -8.51
N HIS A 144 3.35 -6.08 -7.45
CA HIS A 144 4.32 -4.98 -7.54
C HIS A 144 5.78 -5.44 -7.68
N ARG A 145 6.10 -6.71 -7.40
CA ARG A 145 7.47 -7.24 -7.60
C ARG A 145 7.51 -8.21 -8.76
N ALA A 146 6.77 -9.31 -8.69
CA ALA A 146 6.87 -10.35 -9.72
C ALA A 146 6.28 -9.87 -11.06
N PHE A 147 5.00 -9.48 -11.05
CA PHE A 147 4.30 -9.08 -12.26
C PHE A 147 4.84 -7.78 -12.85
N PHE A 148 4.93 -6.72 -12.05
CA PHE A 148 5.36 -5.42 -12.56
C PHE A 148 6.74 -5.50 -13.21
N PHE A 149 7.73 -6.12 -12.54
CA PHE A 149 9.08 -6.16 -13.11
C PHE A 149 9.18 -7.09 -14.31
N HIS A 150 8.47 -8.23 -14.31
CA HIS A 150 8.44 -9.11 -15.47
C HIS A 150 7.76 -8.45 -16.69
N ARG A 151 6.59 -7.85 -16.49
CA ARG A 151 5.76 -7.31 -17.57
C ARG A 151 6.35 -6.02 -18.17
N TYR A 152 6.89 -5.14 -17.32
CA TYR A 152 7.33 -3.81 -17.73
C TYR A 152 8.83 -3.69 -17.97
N ALA A 153 9.68 -4.68 -17.63
CA ALA A 153 11.12 -4.63 -17.94
C ALA A 153 11.45 -4.33 -19.42
N PRO A 154 10.75 -4.91 -20.42
CA PRO A 154 11.02 -4.60 -21.83
C PRO A 154 10.68 -3.14 -22.22
N ILE A 155 9.75 -2.51 -21.49
CA ILE A 155 9.24 -1.16 -21.74
C ILE A 155 10.08 -0.13 -20.98
N LEU A 156 10.22 -0.35 -19.68
CA LEU A 156 10.99 0.45 -18.74
C LEU A 156 12.38 -0.17 -18.62
N ARG A 157 13.25 0.17 -19.58
CA ARG A 157 14.58 -0.45 -19.77
C ARG A 157 15.60 -0.16 -18.65
N SER A 158 15.20 0.56 -17.60
CA SER A 158 16.07 1.09 -16.55
C SER A 158 15.52 0.69 -15.18
N THR A 159 16.33 0.00 -14.38
CA THR A 159 15.95 -0.45 -13.03
C THR A 159 15.53 0.71 -12.12
N PRO A 160 16.26 1.85 -12.04
CA PRO A 160 15.78 3.01 -11.28
C PRO A 160 14.42 3.53 -11.75
N THR A 161 14.18 3.57 -13.06
CA THR A 161 12.90 4.01 -13.62
C THR A 161 11.76 3.06 -13.26
N MET A 162 12.01 1.74 -13.31
CA MET A 162 11.04 0.74 -12.88
C MET A 162 10.69 0.89 -11.40
N ILE A 163 11.70 1.10 -10.54
CA ILE A 163 11.48 1.30 -9.10
C ILE A 163 10.63 2.55 -8.87
N ALA A 164 10.95 3.67 -9.51
CA ALA A 164 10.20 4.92 -9.33
C ALA A 164 8.75 4.79 -9.81
N VAL A 165 8.52 4.20 -10.98
CA VAL A 165 7.16 4.00 -11.51
C VAL A 165 6.37 3.01 -10.65
N ASN A 166 7.01 1.94 -10.17
CA ASN A 166 6.36 0.98 -9.29
C ASN A 166 6.00 1.58 -7.93
N ALA A 167 6.88 2.40 -7.35
CA ALA A 167 6.60 3.11 -6.10
C ALA A 167 5.41 4.05 -6.25
N LEU A 168 5.34 4.82 -7.35
CA LEU A 168 4.18 5.65 -7.64
C LEU A 168 2.89 4.85 -7.83
N ALA A 169 2.97 3.69 -8.50
CA ALA A 169 1.82 2.79 -8.65
C ALA A 169 1.37 2.19 -7.31
N PHE A 170 2.31 1.83 -6.45
CA PHE A 170 2.05 1.29 -5.11
C PHE A 170 1.43 2.34 -4.18
N MET A 171 1.97 3.57 -4.19
CA MET A 171 1.38 4.72 -3.51
C MET A 171 -0.06 4.94 -3.97
N TRP A 172 -0.30 4.90 -5.29
CA TRP A 172 -1.63 5.14 -5.85
C TRP A 172 -2.68 4.10 -5.43
N LEU A 173 -2.28 2.87 -5.11
CA LEU A 173 -3.19 1.86 -4.55
C LEU A 173 -3.83 2.31 -3.22
N HIS A 174 -3.16 3.19 -2.48
CA HIS A 174 -3.58 3.68 -1.17
C HIS A 174 -4.41 4.97 -1.24
N ALA A 175 -4.63 5.48 -2.46
CA ALA A 175 -5.43 6.67 -2.70
C ALA A 175 -6.87 6.56 -2.12
N PRO A 176 -7.58 5.41 -2.17
CA PRO A 176 -8.91 5.27 -1.58
C PRO A 176 -8.98 5.40 -0.04
N PHE A 177 -7.85 5.47 0.66
CA PHE A 177 -7.83 5.82 2.09
C PHE A 177 -8.10 7.31 2.35
N TRP A 178 -8.13 8.14 1.31
CA TRP A 178 -8.41 9.58 1.40
C TRP A 178 -7.49 10.33 2.37
N SER A 179 -6.28 9.81 2.57
CA SER A 179 -5.30 10.28 3.54
C SER A 179 -3.97 10.56 2.85
N LEU A 180 -3.40 11.74 3.11
CA LEU A 180 -2.08 12.09 2.60
C LEU A 180 -1.00 11.23 3.27
N GLU A 181 -1.18 10.92 4.54
CA GLU A 181 -0.32 10.05 5.33
C GLU A 181 -0.22 8.65 4.68
N ALA A 182 -1.35 8.10 4.25
CA ALA A 182 -1.37 6.82 3.54
C ALA A 182 -0.56 6.86 2.25
N LEU A 183 -0.61 7.97 1.49
CA LEU A 183 0.20 8.14 0.28
C LEU A 183 1.69 8.31 0.60
N LEU A 184 2.02 9.16 1.58
CA LEU A 184 3.41 9.44 1.94
C LEU A 184 4.13 8.23 2.53
N LEU A 185 3.44 7.44 3.35
CA LEU A 185 4.02 6.23 3.96
C LEU A 185 4.16 5.06 2.97
N THR A 186 3.56 5.17 1.78
CA THR A 186 3.59 4.12 0.74
C THR A 186 4.32 4.55 -0.54
N LEU A 187 5.07 5.65 -0.49
CA LEU A 187 5.98 6.10 -1.54
C LEU A 187 7.42 5.64 -1.25
#